data_AF-A0AAF0HYX8-F1
#
_entry.id   AF-A0AAF0HYX8-F1
#
_cell.length_a   1.000
_cell.length_b   1.000
_cell.length_c   1.000
_cell.angle_alpha   90.00
_cell.angle_beta   90.00
_cell.angle_gamma   90.00
#
_symmetry.space_group_name_H-M   'P 1'
#
loop_
_entity.id
_entity.type
_entity.pdbx_description
1 polymer ?
#
loop_
_entity_poly.entity_id
_entity_poly.type
_entity_poly.pdbx_seq_one_letter_code
_entity_poly.pdbx_strand_id
1 'polypeptide(L)' 'MQRRAAHRRGAIVQALAGLGVTAAIEGEAVRLSGHGLARRWMRELPLREAGRGRE' A
#
# COMPACT_ATOMS: atom_id res chain seq x y z
N MET A 1 0.08 14.54 14.72
CA MET A 1 -0.50 13.34 14.08
C MET A 1 -0.13 13.20 12.59
N GLN A 2 -0.15 14.28 11.80
CA GLN A 2 0.12 14.21 10.35
C GLN A 2 1.45 13.55 9.94
N ARG A 3 2.54 13.80 10.70
CA ARG A 3 3.85 13.18 10.41
C ARG A 3 3.85 11.66 10.48
N ARG A 4 3.07 11.08 11.40
CA ARG A 4 2.91 9.62 11.51
C ARG A 4 2.09 9.06 10.35
N ALA A 5 1.05 9.77 9.91
CA ALA A 5 0.24 9.38 8.77
C ALA A 5 1.04 9.39 7.45
N ALA A 6 1.85 10.43 7.22
CA ALA A 6 2.74 10.50 6.07
C ALA A 6 3.80 9.38 6.09
N HIS A 7 4.40 9.13 7.27
CA HIS A 7 5.36 8.03 7.43
C HIS A 7 4.71 6.66 7.14
N ARG A 8 3.49 6.42 7.65
CA ARG A 8 2.74 5.19 7.38
C ARG A 8 2.44 5.02 5.89
N ARG A 9 2.04 6.08 5.19
CA ARG A 9 1.84 6.05 3.73
C ARG A 9 3.12 5.69 2.97
N GLY A 10 4.27 6.23 3.38
CA GLY A 10 5.57 5.85 2.84
C GLY A 10 5.88 4.37 3.04
N ALA A 11 5.67 3.86 4.25
CA ALA A 11 5.88 2.43 4.56
C ALA A 11 4.97 1.51 3.72
N ILE A 12 3.71 1.91 3.52
CA ILE A 12 2.75 1.19 2.67
C ILE A 12 3.25 1.10 1.23
N VAL A 13 3.71 2.21 0.66
CA VAL A 13 4.24 2.24 -0.71
C VAL A 13 5.45 1.32 -0.85
N GLN A 14 6.38 1.33 0.11
CA GLN A 14 7.54 0.45 0.10
C GLN A 14 7.16 -1.02 0.21
N ALA A 15 6.23 -1.37 1.09
CA ALA A 15 5.73 -2.74 1.23
C ALA A 15 5.08 -3.25 -0.07
N LEU A 16 4.31 -2.41 -0.75
CA LEU A 16 3.62 -2.75 -1.99
C LEU A 16 4.58 -2.85 -3.17
N ALA A 17 5.63 -2.03 -3.20
CA ALA A 17 6.73 -2.17 -4.15
C ALA A 17 7.44 -3.53 -4.01
N GLY A 18 7.67 -3.99 -2.78
CA GLY A 18 8.22 -5.34 -2.51
C GLY A 18 7.34 -6.50 -3.01
N LEU A 19 6.04 -6.26 -3.20
CA LEU A 19 5.08 -7.21 -3.78
C LEU A 19 4.92 -7.05 -5.30
N GLY A 20 5.74 -6.21 -5.94
CA GLY A 20 5.66 -5.91 -7.37
C GLY A 20 4.38 -5.16 -7.76
N VAL A 21 3.84 -4.34 -6.85
CA VAL A 21 2.67 -3.48 -7.12
C VAL A 21 3.11 -2.03 -7.15
N THR A 22 2.72 -1.32 -8.20
CA THR A 22 2.98 0.11 -8.31
C THR A 22 2.07 0.86 -7.34
N ALA A 23 2.67 1.67 -6.47
CA ALA A 23 1.96 2.47 -5.49
C ALA A 23 2.48 3.91 -5.48
N ALA A 24 1.57 4.88 -5.37
CA ALA A 24 1.90 6.30 -5.29
C ALA A 24 1.06 6.97 -4.19
N ILE A 25 1.63 7.99 -3.53
CA ILE A 25 0.89 8.80 -2.55
C ILE A 25 0.14 9.90 -3.31
N GLU A 26 -1.18 9.92 -3.21
CA GLU A 26 -2.05 10.96 -3.77
C GLU A 26 -2.72 11.70 -2.60
N GLY A 27 -2.12 12.83 -2.21
CA GLY A 27 -2.56 13.58 -1.03
C GLY A 27 -2.53 12.73 0.24
N GLU A 28 -3.71 12.46 0.79
CA GLU A 28 -3.88 11.64 2.00
C GLU A 28 -4.12 10.15 1.72
N ALA A 29 -4.19 9.75 0.44
CA ALA A 29 -4.41 8.36 0.02
C ALA A 29 -3.14 7.72 -0.58
N VAL A 30 -3.13 6.40 -0.63
CA VAL A 30 -2.16 5.62 -1.44
C VAL A 30 -2.93 5.01 -2.60
N ARG A 31 -2.60 5.43 -3.82
CA ARG A 31 -3.15 4.86 -5.04
C ARG A 31 -2.30 3.68 -5.48
N LEU A 32 -2.99 2.60 -5.84
CA LEU A 32 -2.39 1.38 -6.38
C LEU A 32 -2.70 1.24 -7.85
N SER A 33 -1.75 0.74 -8.63
CA SER A 33 -1.91 0.45 -10.03
C SER A 33 -1.11 -0.79 -10.44
N GLY A 34 -1.59 -1.49 -11.46
CA GLY A 34 -0.95 -2.70 -11.97
C GLY A 34 -1.92 -3.65 -12.66
N HIS A 35 -1.37 -4.50 -13.53
CA HIS A 35 -2.17 -5.52 -14.22
C HIS A 35 -2.68 -6.58 -13.23
N GLY A 36 -3.94 -6.97 -13.35
CA GLY A 36 -4.55 -7.99 -12.50
C GLY A 36 -4.71 -7.57 -11.03
N LEU A 37 -4.53 -6.29 -10.70
CA LEU A 37 -4.59 -5.79 -9.32
C LEU A 37 -5.88 -6.19 -8.59
N ALA A 38 -7.04 -6.11 -9.26
CA ALA A 38 -8.32 -6.53 -8.67
C ALA A 38 -8.32 -8.01 -8.25
N ARG A 39 -7.78 -8.90 -9.10
CA ARG A 39 -7.66 -10.33 -8.79
C ARG A 39 -6.65 -10.59 -7.68
N ARG A 40 -5.50 -9.93 -7.73
CA ARG A 40 -4.46 -10.03 -6.69
C ARG A 40 -4.97 -9.52 -5.34
N TRP A 41 -5.69 -8.40 -5.33
CA TRP A 41 -6.33 -7.84 -4.13
C TRP A 41 -7.31 -8.81 -3.48
N MET A 42 -7.99 -9.66 -4.27
CA MET A 42 -8.85 -10.72 -3.75
C MET A 42 -8.09 -11.88 -3.12
N ARG A 43 -6.93 -12.24 -3.67
CA ARG A 43 -6.20 -13.48 -3.34
C ARG A 43 -5.04 -13.29 -2.37
N GLU A 44 -4.35 -12.16 -2.44
CA GLU A 44 -3.12 -11.90 -1.70
C GLU A 44 -3.43 -11.12 -0.43
N LEU A 45 -3.50 -11.82 0.70
CA LEU A 45 -3.64 -11.22 2.01
C LEU A 45 -2.56 -10.15 2.32
N PRO A 46 -1.27 -10.33 1.94
CA PRO A 46 -0.23 -9.32 2.19
C PRO A 46 -0.53 -7.95 1.61
N LEU A 47 -1.23 -7.88 0.47
CA LEU A 47 -1.65 -6.63 -0.18
C LEU A 47 -2.62 -5.81 0.69
N ARG A 48 -3.50 -6.50 1.43
CA ARG A 48 -4.47 -5.87 2.33
C ARG A 48 -3.87 -5.51 3.68
N GLU A 49 -2.84 -6.26 4.10
CA GLU A 49 -2.17 -6.04 5.38
C GLU A 49 -1.06 -4.99 5.30
N ALA A 50 -0.54 -4.68 4.10
CA ALA A 50 0.51 -3.68 3.89
C ALA A 50 0.22 -2.33 4.58
N GLY A 51 -1.05 -1.94 4.71
CA GLY A 51 -1.48 -0.72 5.42
C GLY A 51 -2.05 -0.90 6.82
N ARG A 52 -2.17 -2.14 7.32
CA ARG A 52 -2.74 -2.38 8.65
C ARG A 52 -1.76 -2.18 9.78
N GLY A 53 -0.45 -2.14 9.53
CA GLY A 53 0.58 -1.87 10.53
C GLY A 53 0.48 -2.83 11.73
N ARG A 54 1.33 -3.84 11.78
CA ARG A 54 1.69 -4.40 13.09
C ARG A 54 2.54 -3.32 13.75
N GLU A 55 1.91 -2.57 14.66
CA GLU A 55 2.60 -1.67 15.58
C GLU A 55 3.53 -2.47 16.50
#